data_AF-A0A954DBK4-F1
#
_entry.id   AF-A0A954DBK4-F1
#
_cell.length_a   1.000
_cell.length_b   1.000
_cell.length_c   1.000
_cell.angle_alpha   90.00
_cell.angle_beta   90.00
_cell.angle_gamma   90.00
#
_symmetry.space_group_name_H-M   'P 1'
#
loop_
_entity.id
_entity.type
_entity.pdbx_description
1 polymer ?
#
loop_
_entity_poly.entity_id
_entity_poly.type
_entity_poly.pdbx_seq_one_letter_code
_entity_poly.pdbx_strand_id
1 'polypeptide(L)'
;MVTSAVAPVHLAPLGFGDGRIFFNGEDANGDREPWVSDGTVAGTFRLADLHPAASSLHQPMGNSRLGDGALILFRARDPNVGIETFLTDGTNQGTKLAFDQTPGINTTTPAWAFVPIGGNVVFHGDDGIHGGEPYAFSLVQFGGTLVEEYGVGCKGGAGIPRLTAVGAPAIGNSSFALEISKLMPNGIAIQVVSAKPAAISLPPCTLLVDLSGAISEGKVADASGVVSIPLPVPLDPKLLGIQFYSQAISIDNAGALLQKFALSNGLRVLVGR
;
A
#
# COMPACT_ATOMS: atom_id res chain seq x y z
N MET A 1 22.45 -14.36 4.68
CA MET A 1 22.45 -15.79 5.07
C MET A 1 21.81 -15.83 6.45
N VAL A 2 20.61 -16.41 6.57
CA VAL A 2 19.93 -16.59 7.87
C VAL A 2 20.82 -17.50 8.72
N THR A 3 21.14 -17.10 9.94
CA THR A 3 22.12 -17.82 10.78
C THR A 3 21.60 -19.19 11.24
N SER A 4 22.50 -19.98 11.84
CA SER A 4 22.22 -21.27 12.48
C SER A 4 21.24 -21.23 13.66
N ALA A 5 20.66 -20.07 14.00
CA ALA A 5 19.76 -19.90 15.14
C ALA A 5 18.26 -19.93 14.79
N VAL A 6 17.90 -19.77 13.51
CA VAL A 6 16.50 -19.83 13.06
C VAL A 6 16.38 -20.51 11.70
N ALA A 7 15.53 -21.52 11.60
CA ALA A 7 15.22 -22.22 10.35
C ALA A 7 13.92 -21.67 9.75
N PRO A 8 13.89 -21.24 8.47
CA PRO A 8 12.63 -20.90 7.81
C PRO A 8 11.76 -22.14 7.69
N VAL A 9 10.54 -22.09 8.22
CA VAL A 9 9.67 -23.28 8.27
C VAL A 9 8.75 -23.39 7.06
N HIS A 10 8.67 -22.34 6.23
CA HIS A 10 7.92 -22.32 4.97
C HIS A 10 8.54 -21.31 3.98
N LEU A 11 8.71 -21.71 2.71
CA LEU A 11 9.43 -20.95 1.67
C LEU A 11 8.56 -19.95 0.88
N ALA A 12 7.74 -19.15 1.57
CA ALA A 12 7.03 -18.03 0.94
C ALA A 12 7.29 -16.71 1.71
N PRO A 13 8.55 -16.25 1.81
CA PRO A 13 8.84 -14.98 2.44
C PRO A 13 8.15 -13.84 1.68
N LEU A 14 7.57 -12.91 2.42
CA LEU A 14 6.98 -11.70 1.86
C LEU A 14 7.91 -10.52 2.14
N GLY A 15 8.27 -9.77 1.12
CA GLY A 15 9.04 -8.54 1.30
C GLY A 15 8.17 -7.38 1.79
N PHE A 16 8.77 -6.44 2.49
CA PHE A 16 8.15 -5.15 2.84
C PHE A 16 8.36 -4.08 1.75
N GLY A 17 9.11 -4.39 0.69
CA GLY A 17 9.46 -3.43 -0.37
C GLY A 17 10.69 -2.57 -0.07
N ASP A 18 11.19 -2.60 1.17
CA ASP A 18 12.40 -1.91 1.64
C ASP A 18 13.64 -2.83 1.75
N GLY A 19 13.55 -4.04 1.18
CA GLY A 19 14.59 -5.07 1.26
C GLY A 19 14.47 -6.01 2.46
N ARG A 20 13.62 -5.70 3.45
CA ARG A 20 13.27 -6.65 4.52
C ARG A 20 12.29 -7.70 4.03
N ILE A 21 12.38 -8.88 4.62
CA ILE A 21 11.43 -9.99 4.42
C ILE A 21 10.80 -10.38 5.74
N PHE A 22 9.52 -10.72 5.69
CA PHE A 22 8.77 -11.44 6.70
C PHE A 22 8.75 -12.93 6.35
N PHE A 23 8.93 -13.78 7.34
CA PHE A 23 8.82 -15.22 7.20
C PHE A 23 8.45 -15.87 8.53
N ASN A 24 7.94 -17.09 8.47
CA ASN A 24 7.76 -17.91 9.66
C ASN A 24 9.07 -18.67 9.94
N GLY A 25 9.62 -18.51 11.14
CA GLY A 25 10.90 -19.07 11.54
C GLY A 25 10.78 -19.91 12.81
N GLU A 26 11.53 -21.01 12.87
CA GLU A 26 11.66 -21.89 14.03
C GLU A 26 12.99 -21.62 14.72
N ASP A 27 12.97 -21.29 16.02
CA ASP A 27 14.17 -21.08 16.80
C ASP A 27 14.85 -22.40 17.23
N ALA A 28 15.98 -22.29 17.95
CA ALA A 28 16.72 -23.45 18.43
C ALA A 28 15.96 -24.37 19.41
N ASN A 29 14.85 -23.91 20.00
CA ASN A 29 13.99 -24.68 20.89
C ASN A 29 12.81 -25.33 20.15
N GLY A 30 12.70 -25.13 18.83
CA GLY A 30 11.56 -25.59 18.05
C GLY A 30 10.36 -24.64 18.08
N ASP A 31 10.54 -23.42 18.61
CA ASP A 31 9.48 -22.43 18.74
C ASP A 31 9.28 -21.65 17.44
N ARG A 32 8.04 -21.64 16.92
CA ARG A 32 7.71 -21.10 15.60
C ARG A 32 6.99 -19.77 15.74
N GLU A 33 7.61 -18.73 15.21
CA GLU A 33 7.12 -17.36 15.35
C GLU A 33 7.22 -16.60 14.03
N PRO A 34 6.63 -15.40 13.91
CA PRO A 34 6.91 -14.51 12.80
C PRO A 34 8.27 -13.85 12.99
N TRP A 35 9.05 -13.78 11.92
CA TRP A 35 10.39 -13.21 11.90
C TRP A 35 10.53 -12.19 10.77
N VAL A 36 11.45 -11.25 10.98
CA VAL A 36 11.90 -10.31 9.96
C VAL A 36 13.40 -10.47 9.74
N SER A 37 13.84 -10.32 8.49
CA SER A 37 15.26 -10.29 8.12
C SER A 37 15.51 -9.27 7.03
N ASP A 38 16.60 -8.50 7.13
CA ASP A 38 17.17 -7.69 6.04
C ASP A 38 18.26 -8.45 5.25
N GLY A 39 18.43 -9.75 5.52
CA GLY A 39 19.48 -10.59 4.94
C GLY A 39 20.77 -10.65 5.77
N THR A 40 20.91 -9.82 6.80
CA THR A 40 22.02 -9.81 7.76
C THR A 40 21.68 -10.52 9.06
N VAL A 41 22.70 -10.92 9.82
CA VAL A 41 22.52 -11.52 11.15
C VAL A 41 21.86 -10.54 12.12
N ALA A 42 22.36 -9.31 12.15
CA ALA A 42 21.90 -8.28 13.09
C ALA A 42 20.47 -7.81 12.78
N GLY A 43 20.08 -7.79 11.51
CA GLY A 43 18.73 -7.45 11.08
C GLY A 43 17.77 -8.64 11.03
N THR A 44 18.17 -9.82 11.51
CA THR A 44 17.28 -10.98 11.66
C THR A 44 16.78 -11.10 13.09
N PHE A 45 15.48 -10.96 13.33
CA PHE A 45 14.90 -11.00 14.67
C PHE A 45 13.47 -11.54 14.67
N ARG A 46 13.07 -12.10 15.82
CA ARG A 46 11.68 -12.50 16.09
C ARG A 46 10.83 -11.25 16.18
N LEU A 47 9.83 -11.14 15.32
CA LEU A 47 9.00 -9.95 15.20
C LEU A 47 8.12 -9.75 16.44
N ALA A 48 7.47 -10.82 16.87
CA ALA A 48 6.69 -10.91 18.09
C ALA A 48 6.72 -12.35 18.59
N ASP A 49 6.57 -12.53 19.90
CA ASP A 49 6.31 -13.83 20.52
C ASP A 49 4.80 -13.90 20.74
N LEU A 50 4.08 -14.44 19.75
CA LEU A 50 2.62 -14.44 19.76
C LEU A 50 2.07 -15.67 20.49
N HIS A 51 2.84 -16.75 20.63
CA HIS A 51 2.42 -17.90 21.41
C HIS A 51 3.62 -18.60 22.08
N PRO A 52 3.88 -18.35 23.38
CA PRO A 52 5.07 -18.83 24.10
C PRO A 52 5.22 -20.35 24.33
N ALA A 53 4.66 -21.21 23.47
CA ALA A 53 4.78 -22.67 23.56
C ALA A 53 4.88 -23.32 22.18
N ALA A 54 5.74 -24.34 22.08
CA ALA A 54 6.31 -24.99 20.89
C ALA A 54 5.34 -25.69 19.90
N SER A 55 4.10 -25.21 19.76
CA SER A 55 3.12 -25.76 18.82
C SER A 55 2.16 -24.69 18.29
N SER A 56 2.68 -23.54 17.89
CA SER A 56 1.96 -22.56 17.10
C SER A 56 1.67 -23.16 15.70
N LEU A 57 0.50 -23.79 15.57
CA LEU A 57 -0.03 -24.28 14.30
C LEU A 57 -0.39 -23.08 13.40
N HIS A 58 0.59 -22.47 12.75
CA HIS A 58 0.32 -21.45 11.73
C HIS A 58 0.40 -22.10 10.36
N GLN A 59 -0.72 -22.70 9.94
CA GLN A 59 -0.87 -23.09 8.55
C GLN A 59 -0.78 -21.83 7.68
N PRO A 60 0.09 -21.81 6.65
CA PRO A 60 0.25 -20.68 5.75
C PRO A 60 -0.97 -20.60 4.85
N MET A 61 -1.96 -19.83 5.27
CA MET A 61 -3.09 -19.48 4.43
C MET A 61 -3.24 -17.97 4.44
N GLY A 62 -2.89 -17.34 3.32
CA GLY A 62 -3.28 -15.96 3.02
C GLY A 62 -2.39 -14.86 3.60
N ASN A 63 -1.07 -15.06 3.69
CA ASN A 63 -0.20 -13.91 3.91
C ASN A 63 -0.31 -12.98 2.70
N SER A 64 -0.67 -11.73 2.95
CA SER A 64 -0.92 -10.76 1.89
C SER A 64 -0.17 -9.47 2.18
N ARG A 65 0.45 -8.92 1.13
CA ARG A 65 0.92 -7.54 1.15
C ARG A 65 -0.29 -6.62 1.02
N LEU A 66 -0.31 -5.58 1.84
CA LEU A 66 -1.37 -4.57 1.83
C LEU A 66 -0.77 -3.20 1.52
N GLY A 67 -1.57 -2.34 0.87
CA GLY A 67 -1.11 -1.02 0.44
C GLY A 67 -0.02 -1.10 -0.62
N ASP A 68 1.01 -0.27 -0.50
CA ASP A 68 2.22 -0.31 -1.33
C ASP A 68 3.18 -1.48 -0.99
N GLY A 69 2.77 -2.37 -0.08
CA GLY A 69 3.55 -3.52 0.35
C GLY A 69 4.32 -3.31 1.66
N ALA A 70 4.18 -2.15 2.30
CA ALA A 70 4.75 -1.87 3.62
C ALA A 70 4.06 -2.61 4.78
N LEU A 71 2.86 -3.15 4.55
CA LEU A 71 2.13 -3.94 5.55
C LEU A 71 1.96 -5.38 5.11
N ILE A 72 2.15 -6.29 6.05
CA ILE A 72 1.93 -7.72 5.86
C ILE A 72 0.83 -8.17 6.81
N LEU A 73 -0.21 -8.74 6.21
CA LEU A 73 -1.24 -9.47 6.92
C LEU A 73 -0.81 -10.94 7.01
N PHE A 74 -0.95 -11.51 8.19
CA PHE A 74 -0.61 -12.91 8.47
C PHE A 74 -1.54 -13.46 9.54
N ARG A 75 -1.63 -14.78 9.65
CA ARG A 75 -2.42 -15.41 10.71
C ARG A 75 -1.51 -15.83 11.84
N ALA A 76 -1.99 -15.64 13.06
CA ALA A 76 -1.32 -16.18 14.22
C ALA A 76 -2.24 -16.65 15.33
N ARG A 77 -1.81 -17.70 16.03
CA ARG A 77 -2.38 -18.13 17.31
C ARG A 77 -1.85 -17.23 18.41
N ASP A 78 -2.75 -16.67 19.21
CA ASP A 78 -2.48 -16.03 20.49
C ASP A 78 -3.22 -16.81 21.61
N PRO A 79 -2.63 -16.98 22.80
CA PRO A 79 -3.25 -17.74 23.88
C PRO A 79 -4.61 -17.21 24.37
N ASN A 80 -4.88 -15.93 24.17
CA ASN A 80 -6.09 -15.25 24.65
C ASN A 80 -7.19 -15.17 23.59
N VAL A 81 -6.81 -15.07 22.31
CA VAL A 81 -7.76 -14.88 21.19
C VAL A 81 -7.77 -16.02 20.17
N GLY A 82 -6.97 -17.08 20.34
CA GLY A 82 -6.95 -18.19 19.38
C GLY A 82 -6.23 -17.82 18.08
N ILE A 83 -6.58 -18.49 16.98
CA ILE A 83 -5.99 -18.24 15.65
C ILE A 83 -6.70 -17.06 15.00
N GLU A 84 -6.02 -15.93 14.94
CA GLU A 84 -6.56 -14.68 14.44
C GLU A 84 -5.72 -14.05 13.34
N THR A 85 -6.27 -12.98 12.76
CA THR A 85 -5.61 -12.22 11.70
C THR A 85 -4.82 -11.06 12.31
N PHE A 86 -3.51 -11.07 12.07
CA PHE A 86 -2.58 -10.05 12.52
C PHE A 86 -2.04 -9.27 11.32
N LEU A 87 -1.57 -8.06 11.61
CA LEU A 87 -0.94 -7.20 10.63
C LEU A 87 0.34 -6.61 11.23
N THR A 88 1.37 -6.47 10.40
CA THR A 88 2.68 -5.94 10.79
C THR A 88 3.28 -5.03 9.72
N ASP A 89 4.03 -4.02 10.15
CA ASP A 89 4.94 -3.19 9.34
C ASP A 89 6.40 -3.71 9.37
N GLY A 90 6.59 -4.89 9.95
CA GLY A 90 7.89 -5.51 10.17
C GLY A 90 8.58 -5.04 11.45
N THR A 91 7.88 -4.32 12.33
CA THR A 91 8.33 -3.96 13.68
C THR A 91 7.45 -4.62 14.74
N ASN A 92 8.01 -4.86 15.92
CA ASN A 92 7.25 -5.42 17.04
C ASN A 92 6.08 -4.48 17.43
N GLN A 93 6.33 -3.17 17.50
CA GLN A 93 5.30 -2.16 17.86
C GLN A 93 4.17 -2.03 16.82
N GLY A 94 4.47 -2.28 15.53
CA GLY A 94 3.50 -2.28 14.44
C GLY A 94 2.77 -3.61 14.27
N THR A 95 3.15 -4.66 15.02
CA THR A 95 2.50 -5.97 14.96
C THR A 95 1.30 -6.01 15.88
N LYS A 96 0.09 -6.10 15.31
CA LYS A 96 -1.17 -5.98 16.05
C LYS A 96 -2.23 -6.92 15.50
N LEU A 97 -3.18 -7.28 16.36
CA LEU A 97 -4.42 -7.94 15.96
C LEU A 97 -5.18 -7.02 15.00
N ALA A 98 -5.37 -7.49 13.77
CA ALA A 98 -6.08 -6.74 12.74
C ALA A 98 -7.59 -6.94 12.84
N PHE A 99 -8.00 -8.18 13.14
CA PHE A 99 -9.38 -8.57 13.31
C PHE A 99 -9.45 -9.77 14.26
N ASP A 100 -10.28 -9.65 15.29
CA ASP A 100 -10.68 -10.74 16.18
C ASP A 100 -11.96 -11.33 15.60
N GLN A 101 -11.82 -12.43 14.89
CA GLN A 101 -12.93 -13.05 14.18
C GLN A 101 -13.85 -13.81 15.13
N THR A 102 -13.36 -14.37 16.24
CA THR A 102 -14.23 -15.06 17.18
C THR A 102 -13.77 -14.78 18.61
N PRO A 103 -14.50 -13.92 19.35
CA PRO A 103 -14.12 -13.58 20.71
C PRO A 103 -13.91 -14.82 21.60
N GLY A 104 -12.68 -14.98 22.10
CA GLY A 104 -12.26 -16.10 22.93
C GLY A 104 -11.25 -17.03 22.24
N ILE A 105 -11.04 -18.23 22.79
CA ILE A 105 -9.98 -19.15 22.30
C ILE A 105 -10.44 -20.07 21.15
N ASN A 106 -11.71 -19.97 20.75
CA ASN A 106 -12.31 -20.86 19.76
C ASN A 106 -12.01 -20.36 18.34
N THR A 107 -11.45 -21.23 17.50
CA THR A 107 -11.11 -20.88 16.12
C THR A 107 -12.26 -21.19 15.17
N THR A 108 -12.75 -20.20 14.42
CA THR A 108 -13.71 -20.38 13.31
C THR A 108 -13.02 -20.42 11.95
N THR A 109 -13.79 -20.38 10.85
CA THR A 109 -13.28 -20.45 9.47
C THR A 109 -12.41 -19.23 9.15
N PRO A 110 -11.08 -19.33 9.08
CA PRO A 110 -10.24 -18.15 9.15
C PRO A 110 -10.44 -17.13 8.01
N ALA A 111 -10.37 -15.83 8.33
CA ALA A 111 -10.54 -14.72 7.38
C ALA A 111 -9.67 -14.83 6.13
N TRP A 112 -10.24 -14.68 4.94
CA TRP A 112 -9.55 -14.87 3.66
C TRP A 112 -9.99 -13.85 2.60
N ALA A 113 -9.33 -13.87 1.43
CA ALA A 113 -9.58 -12.94 0.32
C ALA A 113 -9.47 -11.45 0.71
N PHE A 114 -8.35 -11.06 1.30
CA PHE A 114 -8.04 -9.66 1.61
C PHE A 114 -7.81 -8.84 0.33
N VAL A 115 -8.66 -7.84 0.11
CA VAL A 115 -8.60 -6.95 -1.06
C VAL A 115 -8.53 -5.49 -0.57
N PRO A 116 -7.45 -4.75 -0.87
CA PRO A 116 -7.41 -3.32 -0.60
C PRO A 116 -8.39 -2.60 -1.54
N ILE A 117 -9.33 -1.86 -0.97
CA ILE A 117 -10.29 -1.04 -1.69
C ILE A 117 -10.43 0.30 -0.97
N GLY A 118 -9.98 1.35 -1.64
CA GLY A 118 -10.23 2.71 -1.21
C GLY A 118 -9.82 3.04 0.22
N GLY A 119 -8.62 2.64 0.61
CA GLY A 119 -8.06 2.87 1.94
C GLY A 119 -8.52 1.88 3.02
N ASN A 120 -9.40 0.95 2.68
CA ASN A 120 -9.78 -0.17 3.53
C ASN A 120 -9.25 -1.49 2.96
N VAL A 121 -9.25 -2.53 3.77
CA VAL A 121 -9.07 -3.91 3.33
C VAL A 121 -10.37 -4.63 3.59
N VAL A 122 -10.99 -5.12 2.52
CA VAL A 122 -12.21 -5.94 2.58
C VAL A 122 -11.80 -7.41 2.54
N PHE A 123 -12.45 -8.24 3.34
CA PHE A 123 -12.15 -9.67 3.43
C PHE A 123 -13.40 -10.46 3.81
N HIS A 124 -13.39 -11.75 3.53
CA HIS A 124 -14.39 -12.68 4.06
C HIS A 124 -14.00 -13.04 5.50
N GLY A 125 -14.90 -12.87 6.46
CA GLY A 125 -14.77 -13.33 7.85
C GLY A 125 -16.03 -14.06 8.30
N ASP A 126 -16.00 -14.64 9.50
CA ASP A 126 -17.15 -15.34 10.11
C ASP A 126 -17.12 -15.10 11.62
N ASP A 127 -18.03 -14.26 12.14
CA ASP A 127 -18.08 -13.91 13.57
C ASP A 127 -18.65 -15.01 14.47
N GLY A 128 -18.99 -16.17 13.91
CA GLY A 128 -19.62 -17.28 14.62
C GLY A 128 -21.07 -17.04 15.02
N ILE A 129 -21.66 -15.89 14.66
CA ILE A 129 -23.06 -15.52 14.94
C ILE A 129 -23.85 -15.44 13.63
N HIS A 130 -23.31 -14.78 12.61
CA HIS A 130 -23.96 -14.49 11.34
C HIS A 130 -23.45 -15.36 10.18
N GLY A 131 -22.41 -16.17 10.42
CA GLY A 131 -21.74 -16.97 9.39
C GLY A 131 -20.79 -16.13 8.54
N GLY A 132 -20.42 -16.66 7.37
CA GLY A 132 -19.46 -16.01 6.46
C GLY A 132 -19.99 -14.71 5.82
N GLU A 133 -19.36 -13.58 6.11
CA GLU A 133 -19.76 -12.23 5.67
C GLU A 133 -18.55 -11.36 5.26
N PRO A 134 -18.76 -10.29 4.46
CA PRO A 134 -17.72 -9.31 4.16
C PRO A 134 -17.47 -8.37 5.34
N TYR A 135 -16.24 -8.37 5.84
CA TYR A 135 -15.74 -7.43 6.85
C TYR A 135 -14.72 -6.47 6.23
N ALA A 136 -14.47 -5.34 6.90
CA ALA A 136 -13.44 -4.40 6.49
C ALA A 136 -12.74 -3.75 7.67
N PHE A 137 -11.44 -3.48 7.52
CA PHE A 137 -10.68 -2.60 8.41
C PHE A 137 -9.98 -1.51 7.60
N SER A 138 -9.62 -0.41 8.27
CA SER A 138 -8.96 0.72 7.62
C SER A 138 -7.44 0.55 7.58
N LEU A 139 -6.80 0.75 6.42
CA LEU A 139 -5.34 0.67 6.28
C LEU A 139 -4.63 1.67 7.18
N VAL A 140 -5.17 2.90 7.31
CA VAL A 140 -4.55 3.95 8.13
C VAL A 140 -4.51 3.59 9.61
N GLN A 141 -5.45 2.79 10.12
CA GLN A 141 -5.42 2.32 11.51
C GLN A 141 -4.12 1.57 11.84
N PHE A 142 -3.52 0.97 10.81
CA PHE A 142 -2.28 0.22 10.90
C PHE A 142 -1.09 0.95 10.26
N GLY A 143 -1.22 2.25 9.95
CA GLY A 143 -0.17 3.03 9.32
C GLY A 143 0.03 2.74 7.84
N GLY A 144 -0.90 2.03 7.19
CA GLY A 144 -0.80 1.69 5.78
C GLY A 144 -0.92 2.91 4.87
N THR A 145 -0.10 2.90 3.82
CA THR A 145 -0.15 3.82 2.69
C THR A 145 -0.96 3.20 1.54
N LEU A 146 -1.40 4.02 0.59
CA LEU A 146 -1.98 3.52 -0.67
C LEU A 146 -1.62 4.46 -1.82
N VAL A 147 -1.25 3.89 -2.96
CA VAL A 147 -1.24 4.57 -4.25
C VAL A 147 -2.01 3.70 -5.23
N GLU A 148 -3.17 4.18 -5.64
CA GLU A 148 -4.10 3.45 -6.52
C GLU A 148 -4.30 4.24 -7.81
N GLU A 149 -3.97 3.63 -8.95
CA GLU A 149 -4.29 4.17 -10.27
C GLU A 149 -5.79 4.03 -10.53
N TYR A 150 -6.43 5.09 -11.04
CA TYR A 150 -7.84 5.03 -11.42
C TYR A 150 -8.14 5.86 -12.66
N GLY A 151 -9.15 5.43 -13.41
CA GLY A 151 -9.53 6.06 -14.67
C GLY A 151 -8.46 5.94 -15.76
N VAL A 152 -8.85 6.29 -16.98
CA VAL A 152 -7.95 6.31 -18.13
C VAL A 152 -7.79 7.75 -18.59
N GLY A 153 -6.55 8.16 -18.83
CA GLY A 153 -6.24 9.45 -19.42
C GLY A 153 -6.67 9.54 -20.87
N CYS A 154 -6.31 10.63 -21.53
CA CYS A 154 -6.53 10.78 -22.96
C CYS A 154 -5.24 11.11 -23.70
N LYS A 155 -5.20 10.69 -24.95
CA LYS A 155 -3.99 10.59 -25.75
C LYS A 155 -3.38 11.96 -26.08
N GLY A 156 -2.06 12.03 -26.05
CA GLY A 156 -1.21 13.02 -26.71
C GLY A 156 -0.32 12.41 -27.79
N GLY A 157 0.61 13.20 -28.32
CA GLY A 157 1.57 12.81 -29.36
C GLY A 157 2.50 11.68 -28.92
N ALA A 158 2.90 11.66 -27.65
CA ALA A 158 3.73 10.60 -27.05
C ALA A 158 2.92 9.42 -26.46
N GLY A 159 1.60 9.37 -26.71
CA GLY A 159 0.68 8.39 -26.11
C GLY A 159 -0.16 8.99 -24.99
N ILE A 160 -0.79 8.15 -24.16
CA ILE A 160 -1.50 8.61 -22.97
C ILE A 160 -0.46 8.87 -21.88
N PRO A 161 -0.32 10.10 -21.35
CA PRO A 161 0.57 10.38 -20.22
C PRO A 161 0.28 9.44 -19.05
N ARG A 162 1.32 9.01 -18.34
CA ARG A 162 1.15 8.12 -17.18
C ARG A 162 1.63 8.81 -15.91
N LEU A 163 0.75 8.91 -14.93
CA LEU A 163 1.03 9.44 -13.61
C LEU A 163 1.23 8.28 -12.64
N THR A 164 2.38 8.25 -11.97
CA THR A 164 2.78 7.22 -11.00
C THR A 164 3.38 7.87 -9.75
N ALA A 165 3.50 7.11 -8.67
CA ALA A 165 4.22 7.54 -7.48
C ALA A 165 5.64 6.97 -7.46
N VAL A 166 6.56 7.75 -6.89
CA VAL A 166 7.92 7.34 -6.57
C VAL A 166 8.08 7.41 -5.05
N GLY A 167 8.36 6.26 -4.45
CA GLY A 167 8.39 6.10 -2.99
C GLY A 167 7.01 5.99 -2.35
N ALA A 168 6.99 5.67 -1.06
CA ALA A 168 5.78 5.55 -0.27
C ALA A 168 5.26 6.92 0.19
N PRO A 169 3.94 7.19 0.17
CA PRO A 169 3.35 8.38 0.77
C PRO A 169 3.28 8.24 2.30
N ALA A 170 4.43 8.09 2.93
CA ALA A 170 4.59 7.85 4.37
C ALA A 170 5.04 9.13 5.08
N ILE A 171 4.54 9.37 6.30
CA ILE A 171 4.91 10.51 7.13
C ILE A 171 6.44 10.56 7.33
N GLY A 172 7.03 11.72 7.04
CA GLY A 172 8.48 11.92 7.11
C GLY A 172 9.25 11.51 5.86
N ASN A 173 8.59 10.92 4.84
CA ASN A 173 9.26 10.61 3.58
C ASN A 173 9.50 11.88 2.75
N SER A 174 10.72 12.40 2.84
CA SER A 174 11.19 13.57 2.08
C SER A 174 11.42 13.30 0.58
N SER A 175 11.44 12.03 0.17
CA SER A 175 11.69 11.61 -1.22
C SER A 175 10.41 11.21 -1.95
N PHE A 176 9.24 11.25 -1.30
CA PHE A 176 7.98 10.97 -1.97
C PHE A 176 7.76 11.98 -3.11
N ALA A 177 7.47 11.47 -4.29
CA ALA A 177 7.26 12.28 -5.49
C ALA A 177 6.19 11.64 -6.38
N LEU A 178 5.60 12.45 -7.24
CA LEU A 178 4.75 11.97 -8.32
C LEU A 178 5.49 12.17 -9.65
N GLU A 179 5.50 11.12 -10.46
CA GLU A 179 6.17 11.09 -11.74
C GLU A 179 5.16 11.01 -12.88
N ILE A 180 5.33 11.89 -13.86
CA ILE A 180 4.55 11.93 -15.09
C ILE A 180 5.49 11.51 -16.22
N SER A 181 5.14 10.44 -16.91
CA SER A 181 5.89 9.91 -18.05
C SER A 181 5.04 9.91 -19.32
N LYS A 182 5.67 9.55 -20.45
CA LYS A 182 5.06 9.59 -21.79
C LYS A 182 4.62 11.00 -22.20
N LEU A 183 5.43 11.99 -21.83
CA LEU A 183 5.30 13.36 -22.33
C LEU A 183 6.16 13.53 -23.59
N MET A 184 5.89 14.56 -24.36
CA MET A 184 6.83 15.01 -25.38
C MET A 184 8.12 15.50 -24.71
N PRO A 185 9.32 15.26 -25.29
CA PRO A 185 10.56 15.84 -24.80
C PRO A 185 10.46 17.37 -24.68
N ASN A 186 10.86 17.94 -23.55
CA ASN A 186 10.69 19.37 -23.23
C ASN A 186 9.23 19.86 -23.23
N GLY A 187 8.25 18.96 -23.19
CA GLY A 187 6.83 19.28 -23.04
C GLY A 187 6.51 19.80 -21.65
N ILE A 188 5.43 20.56 -21.50
CA ILE A 188 4.97 21.06 -20.20
C ILE A 188 3.92 20.11 -19.65
N ALA A 189 4.07 19.70 -18.40
CA ALA A 189 3.04 19.02 -17.64
C ALA A 189 2.65 19.84 -16.40
N ILE A 190 1.36 19.85 -16.11
CA ILE A 190 0.75 20.48 -14.95
C ILE A 190 0.16 19.36 -14.12
N GLN A 191 0.74 19.12 -12.96
CA GLN A 191 0.14 18.24 -11.96
C GLN A 191 -0.95 18.99 -11.23
N VAL A 192 -2.11 18.38 -11.13
CA VAL A 192 -3.22 18.85 -10.29
C VAL A 192 -3.36 17.91 -9.10
N VAL A 193 -3.47 18.46 -7.90
CA VAL A 193 -3.74 17.73 -6.66
C VAL A 193 -5.03 18.27 -6.05
N SER A 194 -5.94 17.37 -5.70
CA SER A 194 -7.27 17.69 -5.17
C SER A 194 -7.60 16.80 -3.99
N ALA A 195 -8.39 17.32 -3.05
CA ALA A 195 -8.95 16.51 -1.97
C ALA A 195 -10.09 15.59 -2.44
N LYS A 196 -10.60 15.77 -3.67
CA LYS A 196 -11.76 15.03 -4.18
C LYS A 196 -11.52 14.49 -5.58
N PRO A 197 -12.00 13.26 -5.88
CA PRO A 197 -12.04 12.79 -7.25
C PRO A 197 -13.19 13.46 -7.99
N ALA A 198 -13.12 13.44 -9.31
CA ALA A 198 -14.24 13.80 -10.18
C ALA A 198 -14.29 12.88 -11.40
N ALA A 199 -15.33 13.04 -12.22
CA ALA A 199 -15.44 12.40 -13.52
C ALA A 199 -16.10 13.38 -14.49
N ILE A 200 -15.44 14.51 -14.74
CA ILE A 200 -15.96 15.58 -15.59
C ILE A 200 -15.70 15.18 -17.06
N SER A 201 -16.77 14.92 -17.79
CA SER A 201 -16.69 14.56 -19.21
C SER A 201 -16.27 15.76 -20.06
N LEU A 202 -15.15 15.62 -20.76
CA LEU A 202 -14.57 16.59 -21.69
C LEU A 202 -14.21 15.89 -23.01
N PRO A 203 -15.20 15.47 -23.83
CA PRO A 203 -14.97 14.53 -24.92
C PRO A 203 -13.82 14.93 -25.86
N PRO A 204 -12.89 14.01 -26.20
CA PRO A 204 -12.92 12.56 -25.90
C PRO A 204 -12.29 12.18 -24.55
N CYS A 205 -12.02 13.15 -23.67
CA CYS A 205 -11.29 12.99 -22.41
C CYS A 205 -12.22 13.03 -21.20
N THR A 206 -11.70 12.62 -20.04
CA THR A 206 -12.35 12.78 -18.73
C THR A 206 -11.36 13.40 -17.76
N LEU A 207 -11.77 14.48 -17.09
CA LEU A 207 -11.02 15.02 -15.96
C LEU A 207 -11.41 14.26 -14.69
N LEU A 208 -10.42 13.68 -14.03
CA LEU A 208 -10.57 12.69 -12.96
C LEU A 208 -10.45 13.30 -11.56
N VAL A 209 -10.15 14.59 -11.47
CA VAL A 209 -9.99 15.33 -10.22
C VAL A 209 -10.95 16.52 -10.19
N ASP A 210 -11.47 16.81 -9.00
CA ASP A 210 -12.25 18.02 -8.78
C ASP A 210 -11.30 19.22 -8.74
N LEU A 211 -11.62 20.29 -9.48
CA LEU A 211 -10.77 21.48 -9.55
C LEU A 211 -11.05 22.51 -8.43
N SER A 212 -12.12 22.33 -7.66
CA SER A 212 -12.47 23.26 -6.58
C SER A 212 -11.51 23.11 -5.41
N GLY A 213 -10.70 24.12 -5.18
CA GLY A 213 -9.65 24.07 -4.14
C GLY A 213 -8.48 23.15 -4.50
N ALA A 214 -8.36 22.73 -5.76
CA ALA A 214 -7.19 22.01 -6.23
C ALA A 214 -5.96 22.94 -6.27
N ILE A 215 -4.81 22.37 -5.99
CA ILE A 215 -3.51 23.02 -6.19
C ILE A 215 -2.84 22.43 -7.43
N SER A 216 -1.98 23.21 -8.08
CA SER A 216 -1.28 22.72 -9.27
C SER A 216 0.15 23.22 -9.35
N GLU A 217 1.00 22.39 -9.95
CA GLU A 217 2.40 22.70 -10.21
C GLU A 217 2.76 22.33 -11.65
N GLY A 218 3.36 23.26 -12.37
CA GLY A 218 3.79 23.09 -13.75
C GLY A 218 5.30 22.83 -13.83
N LYS A 219 5.71 21.82 -14.59
CA LYS A 219 7.12 21.49 -14.81
C LYS A 219 7.37 21.05 -16.25
N VAL A 220 8.58 21.32 -16.72
CA VAL A 220 9.03 20.93 -18.06
C VAL A 220 9.62 19.52 -18.00
N ALA A 221 9.20 18.68 -18.93
CA ALA A 221 9.72 17.34 -19.10
C ALA A 221 11.18 17.37 -19.54
N ASP A 222 11.94 16.39 -19.08
CA ASP A 222 13.29 16.18 -19.57
C ASP A 222 13.31 15.65 -21.02
N ALA A 223 14.50 15.35 -21.53
CA ALA A 223 14.67 14.80 -22.88
C ALA A 223 14.03 13.42 -23.08
N SER A 224 13.74 12.70 -21.99
CA SER A 224 13.06 11.40 -22.01
C SER A 224 11.54 11.51 -21.94
N GLY A 225 11.00 12.73 -21.79
CA GLY A 225 9.56 12.94 -21.66
C GLY A 225 9.04 12.60 -20.26
N VAL A 226 9.88 12.82 -19.23
CA VAL A 226 9.54 12.55 -17.83
C VAL A 226 9.60 13.85 -17.01
N VAL A 227 8.63 13.99 -16.11
CA VAL A 227 8.57 15.03 -15.08
C VAL A 227 8.45 14.34 -13.73
N SER A 228 9.33 14.69 -12.79
CA SER A 228 9.19 14.30 -11.38
C SER A 228 8.88 15.54 -10.55
N ILE A 229 7.79 15.49 -9.77
CA ILE A 229 7.33 16.57 -8.89
C ILE A 229 7.45 16.08 -7.44
N PRO A 230 8.44 16.60 -6.68
CA PRO A 230 8.60 16.28 -5.28
C PRO A 230 7.37 16.68 -4.48
N LEU A 231 6.85 15.74 -3.69
CA LEU A 231 5.75 15.96 -2.75
C LEU A 231 6.17 15.40 -1.39
N PRO A 232 7.21 15.94 -0.76
CA PRO A 232 7.69 15.42 0.52
C PRO A 232 6.55 15.41 1.54
N VAL A 233 6.43 14.33 2.30
CA VAL A 233 5.43 14.22 3.37
C VAL A 233 6.12 14.63 4.69
N PRO A 234 5.77 15.78 5.30
CA PRO A 234 6.34 16.20 6.57
C PRO A 234 6.17 15.15 7.67
N LEU A 235 7.07 15.17 8.65
CA LEU A 235 6.93 14.39 9.89
C LEU A 235 5.88 15.04 10.82
N ASP A 236 4.63 15.14 10.35
CA ASP A 236 3.48 15.66 11.10
C ASP A 236 2.41 14.56 11.23
N PRO A 237 2.13 14.07 12.46
CA PRO A 237 1.10 13.06 12.70
C PRO A 237 -0.30 13.44 12.19
N LYS A 238 -0.60 14.72 11.99
CA LYS A 238 -1.88 15.19 11.45
C LYS A 238 -2.10 14.80 9.99
N LEU A 239 -1.03 14.44 9.28
CA LEU A 239 -1.10 14.00 7.89
C LEU A 239 -1.52 12.53 7.76
N LEU A 240 -1.55 11.78 8.87
CA LEU A 240 -1.91 10.38 8.86
C LEU A 240 -3.36 10.20 8.40
N GLY A 241 -3.56 9.39 7.35
CA GLY A 241 -4.87 9.14 6.78
C GLY A 241 -5.38 10.22 5.84
N ILE A 242 -4.60 11.29 5.60
CA ILE A 242 -4.97 12.25 4.58
C ILE A 242 -5.00 11.52 3.24
N GLN A 243 -6.08 11.75 2.52
CA GLN A 243 -6.27 11.26 1.19
C GLN A 243 -6.33 12.41 0.20
N PHE A 244 -5.67 12.25 -0.93
CA PHE A 244 -5.77 13.16 -2.05
C PHE A 244 -5.78 12.41 -3.38
N TYR A 245 -6.12 13.15 -4.42
CA TYR A 245 -6.25 12.67 -5.78
C TYR A 245 -5.41 13.54 -6.69
N SER A 246 -4.80 12.94 -7.70
CA SER A 246 -3.98 13.68 -8.66
C SER A 246 -4.23 13.22 -10.09
N GLN A 247 -4.14 14.16 -11.01
CA GLN A 247 -4.10 13.92 -12.45
C GLN A 247 -3.14 14.95 -13.06
N ALA A 248 -2.43 14.56 -14.11
CA ALA A 248 -1.60 15.46 -14.88
C ALA A 248 -2.29 15.90 -16.18
N ILE A 249 -2.10 17.17 -16.51
CA ILE A 249 -2.48 17.79 -17.78
C ILE A 249 -1.20 18.12 -18.51
N SER A 250 -1.01 17.61 -19.71
CA SER A 250 0.15 17.94 -20.54
C SER A 250 -0.25 18.82 -21.71
N ILE A 251 0.60 19.80 -22.04
CA ILE A 251 0.44 20.65 -23.21
C ILE A 251 1.06 19.93 -24.40
N ASP A 252 0.20 19.55 -25.35
CA ASP A 252 0.57 18.72 -26.49
C ASP A 252 -0.30 19.09 -27.70
N ASN A 253 0.32 19.54 -28.79
CA ASN A 253 -0.40 19.91 -30.02
C ASN A 253 -1.08 18.72 -30.72
N ALA A 254 -0.73 17.49 -30.36
CA ALA A 254 -1.44 16.27 -30.77
C ALA A 254 -2.37 15.74 -29.65
N GLY A 255 -2.58 16.51 -28.59
CA GLY A 255 -3.45 16.22 -27.47
C GLY A 255 -4.92 16.13 -27.85
N ALA A 256 -5.62 15.10 -27.38
CA ALA A 256 -7.01 14.85 -27.72
C ALA A 256 -7.98 15.88 -27.09
N LEU A 257 -7.64 16.46 -25.95
CA LEU A 257 -8.45 17.50 -25.30
C LEU A 257 -8.21 18.83 -26.00
N LEU A 258 -9.27 19.39 -26.60
CA LEU A 258 -9.23 20.68 -27.30
C LEU A 258 -8.13 20.79 -28.38
N GLN A 259 -7.63 19.65 -28.89
CA GLN A 259 -6.50 19.57 -29.84
C GLN A 259 -5.20 20.19 -29.30
N LYS A 260 -5.07 20.29 -27.96
CA LYS A 260 -3.99 21.02 -27.28
C LYS A 260 -3.49 20.39 -26.00
N PHE A 261 -4.26 19.47 -25.41
CA PHE A 261 -3.90 18.86 -24.13
C PHE A 261 -4.11 17.35 -24.14
N ALA A 262 -3.30 16.66 -23.37
CA ALA A 262 -3.48 15.26 -23.03
C ALA A 262 -3.57 15.09 -21.52
N LEU A 263 -4.35 14.13 -21.07
CA LEU A 263 -4.60 13.87 -19.65
C LEU A 263 -3.99 12.53 -19.25
N SER A 264 -3.41 12.45 -18.05
CA SER A 264 -2.97 11.16 -17.50
C SER A 264 -4.13 10.35 -16.90
N ASN A 265 -3.84 9.11 -16.49
CA ASN A 265 -4.63 8.43 -15.46
C ASN A 265 -4.70 9.28 -14.16
N GLY A 266 -5.66 8.95 -13.31
CA GLY A 266 -5.74 9.47 -11.95
C GLY A 266 -4.90 8.63 -10.99
N LEU A 267 -4.46 9.25 -9.90
CA LEU A 267 -3.91 8.58 -8.72
C LEU A 267 -4.71 8.96 -7.49
N ARG A 268 -5.15 7.96 -6.72
CA ARG A 268 -5.62 8.13 -5.35
C ARG A 268 -4.47 7.80 -4.42
N VAL A 269 -4.19 8.70 -3.49
CA VAL A 269 -3.08 8.56 -2.54
C VAL A 269 -3.62 8.64 -1.12
N LEU A 270 -3.27 7.66 -0.28
CA LEU A 270 -3.52 7.65 1.17
C LEU A 270 -2.17 7.78 1.89
N VAL A 271 -2.04 8.79 2.73
CA VAL A 271 -0.85 9.01 3.54
C VAL A 271 -0.85 8.08 4.75
N GLY A 272 0.20 7.27 4.87
CA GLY A 272 0.43 6.32 5.96
C GLY A 272 1.59 6.73 6.87
N ARG A 273 2.05 5.81 7.71
CA ARG A 273 3.25 6.00 8.55
C ARG A 273 4.52 5.54 7.86
#